data_AF-A0A2E7HFW6-F1
#
_entry.id   AF-A0A2E7HFW6-F1
#
_cell.length_a   1.000
_cell.length_b   1.000
_cell.length_c   1.000
_cell.angle_alpha   90.00
_cell.angle_beta   90.00
_cell.angle_gamma   90.00
#
_symmetry.space_group_name_H-M   'P 1'
#
loop_
_entity.id
_entity.type
_entity.pdbx_description
1 polymer ?
#
loop_
_entity_poly.entity_id
_entity_poly.type
_entity_poly.pdbx_seq_one_letter_code
_entity_poly.pdbx_strand_id
1 'polypeptide(L)'
;MHYWDGTAEPSLSVLNGRNGNLIEVRSVIWHGIVFVDLSGEARDHNDYIAPLERCLEQYDLDDMQPDHDARGRPVTAGFDVPCNWKTFTENDCTNGLRQLTVHDIYRFSPDIPRVDGSGTKRSFDIMDKHLLGYGYRFEDMARTYPEGPLPHLWRDGAPDCGFFLNLFPNFSISVMAHSIGAWCMMPDGADMTRMVTADFFRPEATTNERFRP
;
A
#
# COMPACT_ATOMS: atom_id res chain seq x y z
N MET A 1 -28.01 -19.30 -19.75
CA MET A 1 -27.44 -17.97 -19.47
C MET A 1 -28.57 -17.12 -18.94
N HIS A 2 -28.57 -16.78 -17.65
CA HIS A 2 -29.58 -15.94 -17.05
C HIS A 2 -29.09 -14.49 -17.13
N TYR A 3 -29.65 -13.73 -18.06
CA TYR A 3 -29.42 -12.29 -18.17
C TYR A 3 -30.53 -11.58 -17.40
N TRP A 4 -30.19 -10.66 -16.50
CA TRP A 4 -31.17 -9.87 -15.76
C TRP A 4 -31.13 -8.44 -16.28
N ASP A 5 -32.25 -8.00 -16.86
CA ASP A 5 -32.43 -6.66 -17.44
C ASP A 5 -33.18 -5.71 -16.50
N GLY A 6 -33.37 -6.12 -15.23
CA GLY A 6 -34.15 -5.36 -14.24
C GLY A 6 -35.66 -5.65 -14.26
N THR A 7 -36.16 -6.51 -15.16
CA THR A 7 -37.58 -6.85 -15.27
C THR A 7 -37.93 -8.21 -14.64
N ALA A 8 -39.22 -8.46 -14.40
CA ALA A 8 -39.72 -9.73 -13.88
C ALA A 8 -39.61 -10.88 -14.90
N GLU A 9 -39.58 -10.56 -16.20
CA GLU A 9 -39.45 -11.50 -17.31
C GLU A 9 -38.29 -11.08 -18.21
N PRO A 10 -37.04 -11.40 -17.82
CA PRO A 10 -35.87 -10.93 -18.53
C PRO A 10 -35.84 -11.41 -19.98
N SER A 11 -35.47 -10.53 -20.91
CA SER A 11 -35.36 -10.86 -22.32
C SER A 11 -33.99 -10.53 -22.88
N LEU A 12 -33.41 -11.45 -23.65
CA LEU A 12 -32.18 -11.17 -24.40
C LEU A 12 -32.39 -10.16 -25.55
N SER A 13 -33.65 -9.85 -25.92
CA SER A 13 -33.96 -8.86 -26.95
C SER A 13 -33.43 -7.46 -26.61
N VAL A 14 -33.34 -7.11 -25.32
CA VAL A 14 -32.81 -5.81 -24.87
C VAL A 14 -31.33 -5.62 -25.18
N LEU A 15 -30.60 -6.72 -25.42
CA LEU A 15 -29.21 -6.67 -25.88
C LEU A 15 -29.11 -6.20 -27.33
N ASN A 16 -30.20 -6.26 -28.12
CA ASN A 16 -30.25 -5.82 -29.52
C ASN A 16 -29.09 -6.36 -30.37
N GLY A 17 -28.83 -7.67 -30.25
CA GLY A 17 -27.74 -8.37 -30.95
C GLY A 17 -26.34 -8.16 -30.36
N ARG A 18 -26.20 -7.40 -29.27
CA ARG A 18 -24.93 -7.27 -28.54
C ARG A 18 -24.66 -8.52 -27.70
N ASN A 19 -23.39 -8.79 -27.48
CA ASN A 19 -22.98 -9.79 -26.52
C ASN A 19 -23.26 -9.28 -25.09
N GLY A 20 -24.05 -10.03 -24.33
CA GLY A 20 -24.37 -9.72 -22.92
C GLY A 20 -23.40 -10.31 -21.90
N ASN A 21 -22.31 -10.92 -22.35
CA ASN A 21 -21.29 -11.47 -21.47
C ASN A 21 -20.55 -10.36 -20.72
N LEU A 22 -20.06 -10.71 -19.53
CA LEU A 22 -19.06 -9.91 -18.83
C LEU A 22 -17.80 -9.76 -19.69
N ILE A 23 -17.17 -8.60 -19.58
CA ILE A 23 -15.90 -8.32 -20.24
C ILE A 23 -14.80 -8.84 -19.31
N GLU A 24 -13.92 -9.67 -19.85
CA GLU A 24 -12.73 -10.09 -19.14
C GLU A 24 -11.81 -8.90 -18.89
N VAL A 25 -11.32 -8.79 -17.66
CA VAL A 25 -10.38 -7.75 -17.26
C VAL A 25 -9.09 -8.42 -16.82
N ARG A 26 -7.98 -7.98 -17.36
CA ARG A 26 -6.66 -8.50 -16.99
C ARG A 26 -6.34 -8.12 -15.55
N SER A 27 -5.92 -9.09 -14.75
CA SER A 27 -5.55 -8.89 -13.35
C SER A 27 -4.38 -9.77 -12.91
N VAL A 28 -3.63 -9.32 -11.90
CA VAL A 28 -2.56 -10.07 -11.25
C VAL A 28 -2.67 -9.91 -9.73
N ILE A 29 -2.36 -10.96 -8.97
CA ILE A 29 -2.28 -10.93 -7.51
C ILE A 29 -0.81 -10.80 -7.11
N TRP A 30 -0.52 -9.83 -6.26
CA TRP A 30 0.81 -9.57 -5.67
C TRP A 30 0.66 -9.48 -4.15
N HIS A 31 1.17 -10.47 -3.41
CA HIS A 31 1.03 -10.59 -1.94
C HIS A 31 -0.38 -10.28 -1.40
N GLY A 32 -1.43 -10.78 -2.06
CA GLY A 32 -2.83 -10.56 -1.66
C GLY A 32 -3.46 -9.27 -2.18
N ILE A 33 -2.70 -8.41 -2.87
CA ILE A 33 -3.19 -7.19 -3.53
C ILE A 33 -3.50 -7.52 -5.00
N VAL A 34 -4.67 -7.10 -5.46
CA VAL A 34 -5.12 -7.34 -6.84
C VAL A 34 -4.87 -6.10 -7.70
N PHE A 35 -3.97 -6.22 -8.67
CA PHE A 35 -3.75 -5.22 -9.71
C PHE A 35 -4.64 -5.52 -10.91
N VAL A 36 -5.26 -4.48 -11.47
CA VAL A 36 -6.24 -4.60 -12.55
C VAL A 36 -5.87 -3.64 -13.68
N ASP A 37 -5.89 -4.12 -14.92
CA ASP A 37 -5.70 -3.33 -16.12
C ASP A 37 -7.00 -3.23 -16.92
N LEU A 38 -7.61 -2.05 -16.89
CA LEU A 38 -8.82 -1.73 -17.65
C LEU A 38 -8.53 -1.28 -19.09
N SER A 39 -7.28 -0.96 -19.43
CA SER A 39 -6.89 -0.49 -20.76
C SER A 39 -6.69 -1.64 -21.75
N GLY A 40 -6.24 -2.80 -21.25
CA GLY A 40 -5.80 -3.93 -22.07
C GLY A 40 -4.40 -3.73 -22.68
N GLU A 41 -3.75 -2.60 -22.41
CA GLU A 41 -2.47 -2.19 -22.99
C GLU A 41 -1.36 -2.07 -21.93
N ALA A 42 -1.60 -2.48 -20.69
CA ALA A 42 -0.57 -2.38 -19.65
C ALA A 42 0.66 -3.23 -20.00
N ARG A 43 1.84 -2.74 -19.60
CA ARG A 43 3.08 -3.55 -19.60
C ARG A 43 2.95 -4.78 -18.71
N ASP A 44 3.86 -5.73 -18.84
CA ASP A 44 3.93 -6.89 -17.93
C ASP A 44 3.96 -6.45 -16.45
N HIS A 45 3.28 -7.21 -15.59
CA HIS A 45 3.17 -6.83 -14.18
C HIS A 45 4.52 -6.90 -13.47
N ASN A 46 5.37 -7.88 -13.78
CA ASN A 46 6.68 -8.00 -13.15
C ASN A 46 7.57 -6.83 -13.55
N ASP A 47 7.51 -6.39 -14.82
CA ASP A 47 8.23 -5.19 -15.28
C ASP A 47 7.74 -3.90 -14.60
N TYR A 48 6.43 -3.83 -14.31
CA TYR A 48 5.83 -2.73 -13.57
C TYR A 48 6.26 -2.75 -12.10
N ILE A 49 6.15 -3.85 -11.38
CA ILE A 49 6.44 -3.89 -9.94
C ILE A 49 7.95 -3.96 -9.63
N ALA A 50 8.81 -4.29 -10.60
CA ALA A 50 10.25 -4.50 -10.39
C ALA A 50 10.99 -3.40 -9.60
N PRO A 51 10.73 -2.09 -9.75
CA PRO A 51 11.34 -1.07 -8.89
C PRO A 51 10.98 -1.25 -7.41
N LEU A 52 9.73 -1.61 -7.11
CA LEU A 52 9.29 -1.87 -5.75
C LEU A 52 9.98 -3.11 -5.19
N GLU A 53 10.00 -4.21 -5.95
CA GLU A 53 10.68 -5.46 -5.57
C GLU A 53 12.15 -5.24 -5.19
N ARG A 54 12.88 -4.39 -5.93
CA ARG A 54 14.27 -4.04 -5.59
C ARG A 54 14.39 -3.36 -4.23
N CYS A 55 13.45 -2.49 -3.85
CA CYS A 55 13.45 -1.91 -2.51
C CYS A 55 13.14 -2.95 -1.44
N LEU A 56 12.36 -3.98 -1.76
CA LEU A 56 11.90 -5.00 -0.83
C LEU A 56 12.76 -6.27 -0.81
N GLU A 57 13.90 -6.31 -1.51
CA GLU A 57 14.70 -7.54 -1.67
C GLU A 57 15.18 -8.16 -0.34
N GLN A 58 15.41 -7.32 0.68
CA GLN A 58 15.84 -7.76 2.02
C GLN A 58 14.66 -8.22 2.89
N TYR A 59 13.43 -7.99 2.43
CA TYR A 59 12.21 -8.42 3.09
C TYR A 59 11.77 -9.79 2.58
N ASP A 60 11.20 -10.57 3.48
CA ASP A 60 10.54 -11.83 3.18
C ASP A 60 9.03 -11.60 3.17
N LEU A 61 8.50 -11.63 1.95
CA LEU A 61 7.11 -11.34 1.63
C LEU A 61 6.31 -12.62 1.35
N ASP A 62 6.97 -13.78 1.30
CA ASP A 62 6.44 -15.00 0.67
C ASP A 62 5.18 -15.50 1.39
N ASP A 63 5.14 -15.38 2.72
CA ASP A 63 4.03 -15.78 3.58
C ASP A 63 3.29 -14.61 4.24
N MET A 64 3.53 -13.38 3.77
CA MET A 64 2.91 -12.21 4.38
C MET A 64 1.39 -12.21 4.15
N GLN A 65 0.61 -11.93 5.19
CA GLN A 65 -0.84 -11.92 5.11
C GLN A 65 -1.46 -10.71 5.83
N PRO A 66 -2.63 -10.22 5.37
CA PRO A 66 -3.33 -9.18 6.09
C PRO A 66 -3.82 -9.71 7.44
N ASP A 67 -4.08 -8.81 8.39
CA ASP A 67 -4.86 -9.19 9.57
C ASP A 67 -6.27 -9.64 9.15
N HIS A 68 -6.92 -10.49 9.95
CA HIS A 68 -8.24 -11.05 9.64
C HIS A 68 -9.23 -10.83 10.78
N ASP A 69 -10.47 -10.45 10.43
CA ASP A 69 -11.56 -10.31 11.38
C ASP A 69 -12.01 -11.67 11.95
N ALA A 70 -12.93 -11.65 12.92
CA ALA A 70 -13.47 -12.87 13.53
C ALA A 70 -14.19 -13.82 12.55
N ARG A 71 -14.42 -13.39 11.29
CA ARG A 71 -15.00 -14.20 10.21
C ARG A 71 -13.95 -14.66 9.20
N GLY A 72 -12.67 -14.41 9.46
CA GLY A 72 -11.57 -14.78 8.56
C GLY A 72 -11.51 -13.91 7.30
N ARG A 73 -12.00 -12.66 7.34
CA ARG A 73 -11.88 -11.73 6.20
C ARG A 73 -10.75 -10.74 6.46
N PRO A 74 -9.97 -10.35 5.43
CA PRO A 74 -8.95 -9.32 5.58
C PRO A 74 -9.51 -8.05 6.22
N VAL A 75 -8.85 -7.58 7.28
CA VAL A 75 -9.14 -6.29 7.89
C VAL A 75 -8.67 -5.22 6.92
N THR A 76 -9.64 -4.42 6.48
CA THR A 76 -9.38 -3.27 5.63
C THR A 76 -10.09 -2.06 6.21
N ALA A 77 -9.52 -0.87 6.00
CA ALA A 77 -10.20 0.38 6.31
C ALA A 77 -10.40 1.20 5.02
N GLY A 78 -11.59 1.78 4.89
CA GLY A 78 -11.96 2.64 3.76
C GLY A 78 -12.12 4.08 4.21
N PHE A 79 -11.61 5.02 3.42
CA PHE A 79 -11.70 6.46 3.71
C PHE A 79 -12.04 7.23 2.44
N ASP A 80 -12.89 8.25 2.57
CA ASP A 80 -13.12 9.23 1.52
C ASP A 80 -12.41 10.52 1.92
N VAL A 81 -11.46 10.95 1.08
CA VAL A 81 -10.67 12.15 1.33
C VAL A 81 -11.08 13.21 0.31
N PRO A 82 -11.58 14.39 0.76
CA PRO A 82 -12.03 15.47 -0.13
C PRO A 82 -10.83 16.21 -0.75
N CYS A 83 -10.06 15.50 -1.58
CA CYS A 83 -8.96 16.05 -2.36
C CYS A 83 -8.82 15.32 -3.70
N ASN A 84 -8.09 15.95 -4.63
CA ASN A 84 -7.61 15.27 -5.81
C ASN A 84 -6.61 14.16 -5.44
N TRP A 85 -6.67 13.03 -6.13
CA TRP A 85 -5.79 11.89 -5.86
C TRP A 85 -4.30 12.25 -5.97
N LYS A 86 -3.93 13.16 -6.88
CA LYS A 86 -2.53 13.63 -7.03
C LYS A 86 -2.05 14.35 -5.78
N THR A 87 -2.91 15.19 -5.19
CA THR A 87 -2.61 15.88 -3.92
C THR A 87 -2.39 14.89 -2.79
N PHE A 88 -3.16 13.80 -2.76
CA PHE A 88 -2.93 12.73 -1.80
C PHE A 88 -1.56 12.06 -2.03
N THR A 89 -1.23 11.68 -3.27
CA THR A 89 0.08 11.09 -3.62
C THR A 89 1.26 12.02 -3.24
N GLU A 90 1.13 13.33 -3.50
CA GLU A 90 2.11 14.34 -3.10
C GLU A 90 2.27 14.43 -1.58
N ASN A 91 1.17 14.34 -0.85
CA ASN A 91 1.18 14.32 0.60
C ASN A 91 1.84 13.03 1.13
N ASP A 92 1.57 11.88 0.52
CA ASP A 92 1.87 10.62 1.20
C ASP A 92 3.35 10.26 1.27
N CYS A 93 4.08 10.31 0.14
CA CYS A 93 5.47 9.82 0.08
C CYS A 93 6.52 10.80 -0.47
N THR A 94 6.16 11.96 -1.02
CA THR A 94 7.17 12.86 -1.60
C THR A 94 7.77 13.85 -0.61
N ASN A 95 7.16 14.04 0.56
CA ASN A 95 7.61 15.06 1.49
C ASN A 95 7.49 14.63 2.96
N GLY A 96 8.64 14.37 3.60
CA GLY A 96 8.73 14.11 5.05
C GLY A 96 8.36 15.32 5.92
N LEU A 97 8.26 16.54 5.36
CA LEU A 97 7.98 17.76 6.12
C LEU A 97 6.62 17.76 6.83
N ARG A 98 5.59 17.07 6.30
CA ARG A 98 4.28 17.00 6.97
C ARG A 98 4.35 16.29 8.32
N GLN A 99 5.31 15.38 8.49
CA GLN A 99 5.45 14.58 9.70
C GLN A 99 5.78 15.43 10.92
N LEU A 100 6.45 16.57 10.73
CA LEU A 100 6.73 17.54 11.79
C LEU A 100 5.51 18.34 12.24
N THR A 101 4.66 18.71 11.30
CA THR A 101 3.71 19.82 11.49
C THR A 101 2.30 19.33 11.75
N VAL A 102 1.95 18.15 11.24
CA VAL A 102 0.56 17.64 11.25
C VAL A 102 0.37 16.48 12.23
N HIS A 103 1.38 15.63 12.44
CA HIS A 103 1.24 14.40 13.23
C HIS A 103 1.81 14.58 14.64
N ASP A 104 0.93 14.74 15.63
CA ASP A 104 1.32 14.92 17.04
C ASP A 104 2.22 13.79 17.57
N ILE A 105 2.01 12.55 17.11
CA ILE A 105 2.83 11.39 17.49
C ILE A 105 4.32 11.59 17.21
N TYR A 106 4.66 12.33 16.15
CA TYR A 106 6.04 12.57 15.76
C TYR A 106 6.67 13.78 16.47
N ARG A 107 5.90 14.59 17.21
CA ARG A 107 6.46 15.72 17.97
C ARG A 107 7.40 15.28 19.09
N PHE A 108 7.26 14.04 19.55
CA PHE A 108 8.13 13.46 20.57
C PHE A 108 9.40 12.84 20.00
N SER A 109 9.49 12.68 18.67
CA SER A 109 10.67 12.10 18.03
C SER A 109 11.73 13.18 17.77
N PRO A 110 12.96 13.00 18.27
CA PRO A 110 14.09 13.85 17.90
C PRO A 110 14.61 13.58 16.47
N ASP A 111 14.10 12.52 15.83
CA ASP A 111 14.56 12.03 14.52
C ASP A 111 13.54 12.29 13.41
N ILE A 112 12.46 13.05 13.64
CA ILE A 112 11.53 13.52 12.59
C ILE A 112 11.75 15.03 12.39
N PRO A 113 12.02 15.52 11.15
CA PRO A 113 11.72 14.97 9.82
C PRO A 113 12.83 14.11 9.20
N ARG A 114 13.47 13.23 9.98
CA ARG A 114 14.63 12.43 9.55
C ARG A 114 15.80 13.35 9.26
N VAL A 115 16.08 14.23 10.22
CA VAL A 115 17.32 15.01 10.30
C VAL A 115 17.93 14.76 11.68
N ASP A 116 19.25 14.72 11.77
CA ASP A 116 19.91 14.60 13.07
C ASP A 116 20.06 15.97 13.78
N GLY A 117 20.63 15.96 14.98
CA GLY A 117 20.87 17.16 15.78
C GLY A 117 21.79 18.22 15.13
N SER A 118 22.46 17.89 14.01
CA SER A 118 23.25 18.84 13.22
C SER A 118 22.47 19.43 12.03
N GLY A 119 21.24 18.97 11.79
CA GLY A 119 20.43 19.33 10.63
C GLY A 119 20.72 18.50 9.38
N THR A 120 21.49 17.42 9.48
CA THR A 120 21.81 16.54 8.34
C THR A 120 20.66 15.59 8.06
N LYS A 121 20.18 15.54 6.81
CA LYS A 121 19.12 14.61 6.35
C LYS A 121 19.57 13.14 6.52
N ARG A 122 18.74 12.34 7.17
CA ARG A 122 18.88 10.90 7.48
C ARG A 122 17.97 10.00 6.63
N SER A 123 17.12 10.60 5.79
CA SER A 123 16.43 9.89 4.72
C SER A 123 17.13 10.08 3.38
N PHE A 124 16.83 9.20 2.43
CA PHE A 124 17.29 9.29 1.05
C PHE A 124 16.11 9.13 0.11
N ASP A 125 16.14 9.85 -1.01
CA ASP A 125 15.04 9.85 -1.97
C ASP A 125 15.14 8.64 -2.90
N ILE A 126 14.00 8.06 -3.24
CA ILE A 126 13.87 6.95 -4.17
C ILE A 126 13.06 7.46 -5.37
N MET A 127 13.67 7.39 -6.55
CA MET A 127 13.01 7.72 -7.80
C MET A 127 13.50 6.74 -8.87
N ASP A 128 12.66 5.78 -9.21
CA ASP A 128 12.97 4.73 -10.18
C ASP A 128 11.72 4.43 -11.03
N LYS A 129 11.77 4.88 -12.29
CA LYS A 129 10.65 4.80 -13.25
C LYS A 129 9.38 5.44 -12.67
N HIS A 130 8.39 4.63 -12.30
CA HIS A 130 7.08 5.03 -11.77
C HIS A 130 6.96 4.78 -10.25
N LEU A 131 8.08 4.47 -9.59
CA LEU A 131 8.21 4.42 -8.13
C LEU A 131 8.85 5.71 -7.62
N LEU A 132 8.24 6.32 -6.61
CA LEU A 132 8.71 7.55 -5.98
C LEU A 132 8.50 7.49 -4.46
N GLY A 133 9.48 7.91 -3.67
CA GLY A 133 9.35 7.93 -2.22
C GLY A 133 10.65 8.25 -1.52
N TYR A 134 10.80 7.75 -0.29
CA TYR A 134 12.05 7.84 0.46
C TYR A 134 12.27 6.61 1.33
N GLY A 135 13.55 6.33 1.60
CA GLY A 135 13.99 5.36 2.59
C GLY A 135 14.68 6.03 3.78
N TYR A 136 14.86 5.27 4.84
CA TYR A 136 15.58 5.68 6.04
C TYR A 136 16.21 4.45 6.70
N ARG A 137 17.34 4.63 7.40
CA ARG A 137 17.95 3.53 8.14
C ARG A 137 17.22 3.29 9.46
N PHE A 138 17.01 2.03 9.83
CA PHE A 138 16.37 1.69 11.11
C PHE A 138 17.19 2.19 12.31
N GLU A 139 18.52 2.09 12.24
CA GLU A 139 19.42 2.59 13.30
C GLU A 139 19.24 4.10 13.57
N ASP A 140 19.03 4.89 12.52
CA ASP A 140 18.82 6.33 12.62
C ASP A 140 17.46 6.66 13.25
N MET A 141 16.50 5.72 13.21
CA MET A 141 15.11 5.92 13.63
C MET A 141 14.68 5.10 14.84
N ALA A 142 15.61 4.40 15.51
CA ALA A 142 15.29 3.50 16.62
C ALA A 142 14.55 4.18 17.80
N ARG A 143 14.69 5.50 17.97
CA ARG A 143 13.95 6.27 18.99
C ARG A 143 12.53 6.64 18.54
N THR A 144 12.29 6.70 17.23
CA THR A 144 10.96 6.96 16.65
C THR A 144 10.16 5.67 16.54
N TYR A 145 10.82 4.63 16.06
CA TYR A 145 10.24 3.31 15.81
C TYR A 145 11.03 2.29 16.63
N PRO A 146 10.76 2.20 17.95
CA PRO A 146 11.42 1.21 18.78
C PRO A 146 11.04 -0.20 18.31
N GLU A 147 11.91 -1.16 18.62
CA GLU A 147 11.61 -2.56 18.36
C GLU A 147 10.30 -2.97 19.05
N GLY A 148 9.37 -3.48 18.24
CA GLY A 148 8.09 -3.99 18.71
C GLY A 148 8.18 -5.50 19.01
N PRO A 149 7.16 -6.06 19.69
CA PRO A 149 7.12 -7.49 19.97
C PRO A 149 6.78 -8.35 18.75
N LEU A 150 6.41 -7.72 17.63
CA LEU A 150 5.95 -8.40 16.42
C LEU A 150 7.13 -9.03 15.66
N PRO A 151 6.95 -10.26 15.11
CA PRO A 151 7.95 -10.88 14.25
C PRO A 151 8.34 -9.98 13.07
N HIS A 152 9.63 -9.98 12.75
CA HIS A 152 10.16 -9.20 11.64
C HIS A 152 9.85 -9.83 10.27
N LEU A 153 9.73 -8.98 9.25
CA LEU A 153 9.52 -9.35 7.84
C LEU A 153 10.85 -9.55 7.09
N TRP A 154 11.90 -9.99 7.77
CA TRP A 154 13.25 -10.06 7.21
C TRP A 154 13.49 -11.40 6.53
N ARG A 155 14.21 -11.41 5.40
CA ARG A 155 14.63 -12.66 4.71
C ARG A 155 15.90 -13.24 5.31
N ASP A 156 17.01 -12.50 5.17
CA ASP A 156 18.34 -12.92 5.61
C ASP A 156 19.04 -11.78 6.38
N GLY A 157 18.97 -11.84 7.72
CA GLY A 157 19.51 -10.78 8.59
C GLY A 157 18.60 -9.54 8.64
N ALA A 158 18.99 -8.53 9.43
CA ALA A 158 18.23 -7.30 9.54
C ALA A 158 18.39 -6.45 8.25
N PRO A 159 17.30 -6.04 7.57
CA PRO A 159 17.37 -5.03 6.54
C PRO A 159 17.85 -3.73 7.16
N ASP A 160 18.58 -2.95 6.37
CA ASP A 160 19.14 -1.70 6.85
C ASP A 160 18.08 -0.59 6.91
N CYS A 161 17.04 -0.70 6.07
CA CYS A 161 16.15 0.42 5.76
C CYS A 161 14.67 0.07 5.80
N GLY A 162 13.86 1.04 6.26
CA GLY A 162 12.43 1.12 6.03
C GLY A 162 12.10 2.12 4.93
N PHE A 163 10.87 2.08 4.40
CA PHE A 163 10.48 2.86 3.22
C PHE A 163 9.08 3.45 3.31
N PHE A 164 8.86 4.56 2.61
CA PHE A 164 7.55 5.07 2.22
C PHE A 164 7.57 5.32 0.72
N LEU A 165 6.76 4.58 -0.03
CA LEU A 165 6.85 4.47 -1.48
C LEU A 165 5.48 4.63 -2.13
N ASN A 166 5.43 5.40 -3.20
CA ASN A 166 4.32 5.50 -4.13
C ASN A 166 4.69 4.80 -5.43
N LEU A 167 3.89 3.82 -5.81
CA LEU A 167 3.91 3.20 -7.12
C LEU A 167 2.75 3.77 -7.95
N PHE A 168 3.09 4.64 -8.89
CA PHE A 168 2.11 5.39 -9.66
C PHE A 168 1.27 4.48 -10.58
N PRO A 169 -0.07 4.66 -10.65
CA PRO A 169 -0.79 5.87 -10.24
C PRO A 169 -1.44 5.85 -8.86
N ASN A 170 -1.71 4.69 -8.29
CA ASN A 170 -2.73 4.57 -7.23
C ASN A 170 -2.36 3.61 -6.10
N PHE A 171 -1.08 3.28 -5.94
CA PHE A 171 -0.62 2.38 -4.90
C PHE A 171 0.48 3.01 -4.05
N SER A 172 0.35 2.93 -2.73
CA SER A 172 1.37 3.36 -1.78
C SER A 172 1.66 2.24 -0.80
N ILE A 173 2.91 2.14 -0.35
CA ILE A 173 3.28 1.28 0.76
C ILE A 173 4.19 1.99 1.74
N SER A 174 4.09 1.57 2.99
CA SER A 174 5.01 1.92 4.06
C SER A 174 5.57 0.61 4.58
N VAL A 175 6.89 0.55 4.66
CA VAL A 175 7.63 -0.65 4.99
C VAL A 175 8.33 -0.39 6.30
N MET A 176 7.90 -1.15 7.30
CA MET A 176 8.46 -1.17 8.65
C MET A 176 9.11 -2.53 8.90
N ALA A 177 9.85 -2.67 10.00
CA ALA A 177 10.55 -3.92 10.30
C ALA A 177 9.63 -5.15 10.41
N HIS A 178 8.39 -4.96 10.84
CA HIS A 178 7.44 -6.04 11.16
C HIS A 178 6.14 -6.00 10.35
N SER A 179 5.92 -4.96 9.55
CA SER A 179 4.68 -4.78 8.80
C SER A 179 4.88 -4.02 7.51
N ILE A 180 4.00 -4.30 6.56
CA ILE A 180 3.80 -3.48 5.37
C ILE A 180 2.36 -2.95 5.40
N GLY A 181 2.23 -1.64 5.50
CA GLY A 181 0.96 -0.96 5.25
C GLY A 181 0.83 -0.72 3.76
N ALA A 182 -0.33 -1.02 3.19
CA ALA A 182 -0.62 -0.84 1.77
C ALA A 182 -1.89 0.00 1.58
N TRP A 183 -1.82 0.99 0.69
CA TRP A 183 -2.90 1.91 0.37
C TRP A 183 -3.21 1.91 -1.13
N CYS A 184 -4.47 1.71 -1.47
CA CYS A 184 -5.00 1.88 -2.81
C CYS A 184 -5.81 3.17 -2.87
N MET A 185 -5.44 4.10 -3.75
CA MET A 185 -6.06 5.43 -3.89
C MET A 185 -6.83 5.54 -5.21
N MET A 186 -8.15 5.49 -5.16
CA MET A 186 -8.99 5.55 -6.34
C MET A 186 -9.59 6.96 -6.49
N PRO A 187 -9.45 7.62 -7.65
CA PRO A 187 -10.13 8.88 -7.90
C PRO A 187 -11.65 8.66 -7.95
N ASP A 188 -12.41 9.48 -7.21
CA ASP A 188 -13.89 9.53 -7.26
C ASP A 188 -14.36 10.92 -7.70
N GLY A 189 -13.68 11.45 -8.71
CA GLY A 189 -13.85 12.83 -9.18
C GLY A 189 -12.59 13.67 -9.05
N ALA A 190 -12.72 14.96 -9.32
CA ALA A 190 -11.59 15.90 -9.30
C ALA A 190 -11.22 16.34 -7.86
N ASP A 191 -12.16 16.25 -6.93
CA ASP A 191 -12.12 16.75 -5.56
C ASP A 191 -12.36 15.65 -4.51
N MET A 192 -12.43 14.39 -4.94
CA MET A 192 -12.61 13.24 -4.05
C MET A 192 -11.68 12.08 -4.41
N THR A 193 -11.09 11.47 -3.39
CA THR A 193 -10.27 10.27 -3.49
C THR A 193 -10.76 9.25 -2.48
N ARG A 194 -11.12 8.07 -2.96
CA ARG A 194 -11.47 6.94 -2.12
C ARG A 194 -10.26 6.07 -1.87
N MET A 195 -10.02 5.74 -0.62
CA MET A 195 -8.90 4.91 -0.20
C MET A 195 -9.36 3.60 0.38
N VAL A 196 -8.55 2.57 0.17
CA VAL A 196 -8.63 1.30 0.91
C VAL A 196 -7.23 0.99 1.43
N THR A 197 -7.12 0.64 2.71
CA THR A 197 -5.86 0.26 3.34
C THR A 197 -5.95 -1.13 3.94
N ALA A 198 -4.82 -1.81 3.97
CA ALA A 198 -4.60 -3.06 4.70
C ALA A 198 -3.18 -3.08 5.26
N ASP A 199 -3.03 -3.65 6.46
CA ASP A 199 -1.72 -3.92 7.05
C ASP A 199 -1.41 -5.41 6.96
N PHE A 200 -0.19 -5.70 6.54
CA PHE A 200 0.29 -7.04 6.28
C PHE A 200 1.43 -7.40 7.23
N PHE A 201 1.40 -8.64 7.72
CA PHE A 201 2.31 -9.14 8.75
C PHE A 201 2.74 -10.58 8.44
N ARG A 202 3.72 -11.06 9.20
CA ARG A 202 3.99 -12.50 9.33
C ARG A 202 2.75 -13.25 9.86
N PRO A 203 2.47 -14.49 9.43
CA PRO A 203 1.30 -15.24 9.89
C PRO A 203 1.22 -15.39 11.42
N GLU A 204 2.36 -15.53 12.09
CA GLU A 204 2.45 -15.66 13.55
C GLU A 204 1.94 -14.40 14.28
N ALA A 205 2.09 -13.22 13.68
CA ALA A 205 1.59 -11.96 14.25
C ALA A 205 0.05 -11.90 14.25
N THR A 206 -0.59 -12.45 13.21
CA THR A 206 -2.05 -12.39 13.03
C THR A 206 -2.81 -13.47 13.79
N THR A 207 -2.16 -14.59 14.11
CA THR A 207 -2.79 -15.78 14.72
C THR A 207 -2.53 -15.92 16.22
N ASN A 208 -1.46 -15.32 16.73
CA ASN A 208 -1.09 -15.43 18.13
C ASN A 208 -1.73 -14.31 18.97
N GLU A 209 -2.54 -14.69 19.97
CA GLU A 209 -3.19 -13.74 20.89
C GLU A 209 -2.22 -12.80 21.60
N ARG A 210 -0.95 -13.22 21.80
CA ARG A 210 0.09 -12.39 22.40
C ARG A 210 0.40 -11.12 21.60
N PHE A 211 0.16 -11.15 20.29
CA PHE A 211 0.51 -10.10 19.35
C PHE A 211 -0.69 -9.28 18.88
N ARG A 212 -1.90 -9.62 19.34
CA ARG A 212 -3.12 -8.87 19.06
C ARG A 212 -3.23 -7.66 20.02
N PRO A 213 -3.55 -6.46 19.52
CA PRO A 213 -3.67 -5.24 20.33
C PRO A 213 -4.84 -5.28 21.33
#